data_AF-A0A1F3M299-F1
#
_entry.id   AF-A0A1F3M299-F1
#
_cell.length_a   1.000
_cell.length_b   1.000
_cell.length_c   1.000
_cell.angle_alpha   90.00
_cell.angle_beta   90.00
_cell.angle_gamma   90.00
#
_symmetry.space_group_name_H-M   'P 1'
#
loop_
_entity.id
_entity.type
_entity.pdbx_description
1 polymer ?
#
loop_
_entity_poly.entity_id
_entity_poly.type
_entity_poly.pdbx_seq_one_letter_code
_entity_poly.pdbx_strand_id
1 'polypeptide(L)'
;MQEKSKINTDISERISIVIEYLNLTPNSFAKKLGYERSQTLYDIINQKSAPSFDFFYKFCNSEFSALINTEWLISGNGNYKKEERQLVALPKDNTKELEMIRDLAAENALLKKENEELKLRGRVHSYRHDNLVAEPELKQSAPNK
;
A
#
# COMPACT_ATOMS: atom_id res chain seq x y z
N MET A 1 -22.79 -32.66 -14.03
CA MET A 1 -22.17 -33.43 -12.93
C MET A 1 -21.99 -32.48 -11.77
N GLN A 2 -22.68 -32.71 -10.66
CA GLN A 2 -22.50 -31.91 -9.45
C GLN A 2 -21.17 -32.33 -8.80
N GLU A 3 -20.23 -31.39 -8.68
CA GLU A 3 -19.04 -31.54 -7.84
C GLU A 3 -19.52 -31.78 -6.41
N LYS A 4 -19.28 -32.99 -5.89
CA LYS A 4 -19.48 -33.28 -4.48
C LYS A 4 -18.54 -32.38 -3.70
N SER A 5 -19.09 -31.47 -2.91
CA SER A 5 -18.34 -30.71 -1.90
C SER A 5 -17.76 -31.70 -0.90
N LYS A 6 -16.50 -32.09 -1.13
CA LYS A 6 -15.73 -32.84 -0.15
C LYS A 6 -15.61 -31.93 1.07
N ILE A 7 -16.25 -32.33 2.16
CA ILE A 7 -16.32 -31.55 3.39
C ILE A 7 -14.87 -31.40 3.88
N ASN A 8 -14.37 -30.17 3.87
CA ASN A 8 -12.97 -29.82 4.11
C ASN A 8 -12.68 -29.71 5.61
N THR A 9 -13.17 -30.67 6.40
CA THR A 9 -13.26 -30.56 7.87
C THR A 9 -11.91 -30.72 8.54
N ASP A 10 -11.05 -31.59 8.04
CA ASP A 10 -9.76 -31.88 8.68
C ASP A 10 -8.63 -30.98 8.15
N ILE A 11 -7.82 -30.44 9.06
CA ILE A 11 -6.72 -29.55 8.69
C ILE A 11 -5.63 -30.26 7.88
N SER A 12 -5.45 -31.56 8.08
CA SER A 12 -4.49 -32.38 7.34
C SER A 12 -4.90 -32.51 5.88
N GLU A 13 -6.21 -32.61 5.61
CA GLU A 13 -6.75 -32.58 4.24
C GLU A 13 -6.52 -31.20 3.60
N ARG A 14 -6.74 -30.11 4.33
CA ARG A 14 -6.47 -28.75 3.83
C ARG A 14 -4.99 -28.53 3.53
N ILE A 15 -4.09 -29.03 4.37
CA ILE A 15 -2.64 -28.98 4.11
C ILE A 15 -2.30 -29.79 2.85
N SER A 16 -2.93 -30.95 2.66
CA SER A 16 -2.74 -31.77 1.45
C SER A 16 -3.19 -31.03 0.18
N ILE A 17 -4.34 -30.34 0.22
CA ILE A 17 -4.83 -29.48 -0.87
C ILE A 17 -3.84 -28.35 -1.17
N VAL A 18 -3.26 -27.73 -0.14
CA VAL A 18 -2.24 -26.68 -0.33
C VAL A 18 -1.00 -27.22 -1.04
N ILE A 19 -0.50 -28.38 -0.62
CA ILE A 19 0.67 -29.03 -1.23
C ILE A 19 0.40 -29.35 -2.71
N GLU A 20 -0.77 -29.90 -3.02
CA GLU A 20 -1.21 -30.21 -4.38
C GLU A 20 -1.35 -28.94 -5.23
N TYR A 21 -2.02 -27.91 -4.71
CA TYR A 21 -2.20 -26.64 -5.42
C TYR A 21 -0.89 -25.95 -5.77
N LEU A 22 0.10 -26.02 -4.87
CA LEU A 22 1.44 -25.47 -5.09
C LEU A 22 2.30 -26.35 -6.01
N ASN A 23 1.76 -27.50 -6.46
CA ASN A 23 2.43 -28.49 -7.29
C ASN A 23 3.75 -28.99 -6.65
N LEU A 24 3.71 -29.18 -5.33
CA LEU A 24 4.84 -29.62 -4.51
C LEU A 24 4.63 -31.06 -4.02
N THR A 25 5.74 -31.71 -3.68
CA THR A 25 5.70 -32.91 -2.84
C THR A 25 5.68 -32.51 -1.35
N PRO A 26 5.21 -33.37 -0.44
CA PRO A 26 5.33 -33.12 1.00
C PRO A 26 6.79 -32.83 1.42
N ASN A 27 7.75 -33.58 0.88
CA ASN A 27 9.17 -33.35 1.19
C ASN A 27 9.64 -31.94 0.77
N SER A 28 9.36 -31.52 -0.47
CA SER A 28 9.70 -30.17 -0.93
C SER A 28 8.97 -29.07 -0.18
N PHE A 29 7.72 -29.30 0.22
CA PHE A 29 6.94 -28.34 1.01
C PHE A 29 7.57 -28.15 2.41
N ALA A 30 7.93 -29.25 3.10
CA ALA A 30 8.59 -29.18 4.39
C ALA A 30 9.93 -28.42 4.31
N LYS A 31 10.74 -28.70 3.27
CA LYS A 31 12.01 -27.98 3.05
C LYS A 31 11.79 -26.49 2.82
N LYS A 32 10.80 -26.10 2.01
CA LYS A 32 10.47 -24.68 1.76
C LYS A 32 9.93 -23.96 3.00
N LEU A 33 9.27 -24.66 3.92
CA LEU A 33 8.90 -24.14 5.25
C LEU A 33 10.08 -24.06 6.23
N GLY A 34 11.26 -24.55 5.85
CA GLY A 34 12.45 -24.55 6.71
C GLY A 34 12.45 -25.66 7.76
N TYR A 35 11.88 -26.82 7.44
CA TYR A 35 12.09 -28.06 8.21
C TYR A 35 13.28 -28.84 7.67
N GLU A 36 14.15 -29.32 8.56
CA GLU A 36 15.27 -30.20 8.19
C GLU A 36 14.81 -31.56 7.67
N ARG A 37 13.77 -32.11 8.30
CA ARG A 37 13.20 -33.42 7.96
C ARG A 37 11.72 -33.27 7.68
N SER A 38 11.22 -34.00 6.69
CA SER A 38 9.81 -33.97 6.30
C SER A 38 8.88 -34.76 7.23
N GLN A 39 9.42 -35.49 8.22
CA GLN A 39 8.65 -36.37 9.09
C GLN A 39 7.48 -35.63 9.77
N THR A 40 7.73 -34.42 10.29
CA THR A 40 6.71 -33.58 10.92
C THR A 40 5.53 -33.34 9.97
N LEU A 41 5.81 -33.05 8.70
CA LEU A 41 4.75 -32.84 7.72
C LEU A 41 4.04 -34.15 7.37
N TYR A 42 4.76 -35.27 7.25
CA TYR A 42 4.16 -36.58 7.02
C TYR A 42 3.24 -37.01 8.16
N ASP A 43 3.62 -36.73 9.41
CA ASP A 43 2.78 -37.03 10.57
C ASP A 43 1.51 -36.18 10.57
N ILE A 44 1.61 -34.90 10.18
CA ILE A 44 0.46 -34.02 10.03
C ILE A 44 -0.48 -34.51 8.93
N ILE A 45 -0.01 -34.69 7.68
CA ILE A 45 -0.89 -35.06 6.56
C ILE A 45 -1.53 -36.46 6.74
N ASN A 46 -0.89 -37.35 7.50
CA ASN A 46 -1.42 -38.68 7.84
C ASN A 46 -2.22 -38.69 9.15
N GLN A 47 -2.58 -37.52 9.69
CA GLN A 47 -3.40 -37.36 10.90
C GLN A 47 -2.82 -38.03 12.16
N LYS A 48 -1.49 -38.23 12.20
CA LYS A 48 -0.78 -38.74 13.39
C LYS A 48 -0.51 -37.63 14.40
N SER A 49 -0.46 -36.38 13.94
CA SER A 49 -0.27 -35.21 14.79
C SER A 49 -1.02 -34.00 14.26
N ALA A 50 -1.44 -33.11 15.16
CA ALA A 50 -1.97 -31.80 14.77
C ALA A 50 -0.80 -30.86 14.39
N PRO A 51 -1.00 -29.90 13.46
CA PRO A 51 -0.03 -28.87 13.19
C PRO A 51 0.25 -28.03 14.45
N SER A 52 1.52 -27.78 14.74
CA SER A 52 1.93 -26.95 15.88
C SER A 52 1.87 -25.46 15.53
N PHE A 53 2.00 -24.60 16.56
CA PHE A 53 2.21 -23.16 16.33
C PHE A 53 3.41 -22.87 15.41
N ASP A 54 4.51 -23.62 15.57
CA ASP A 54 5.70 -23.50 14.72
C ASP A 54 5.39 -23.73 13.23
N PHE A 55 4.52 -24.71 12.92
CA PHE A 55 4.05 -24.94 11.56
C PHE A 55 3.36 -23.69 10.98
N PHE A 56 2.39 -23.12 11.71
CA PHE A 56 1.68 -21.94 11.25
C PHE A 56 2.58 -20.71 11.18
N TYR A 57 3.49 -20.55 12.14
CA TYR A 57 4.47 -19.47 12.13
C TYR A 57 5.34 -19.55 10.87
N LYS A 58 5.90 -20.72 10.56
CA LYS A 58 6.68 -20.95 9.33
C LYS A 58 5.83 -20.74 8.08
N PHE A 59 4.60 -21.24 8.06
CA PHE A 59 3.68 -21.06 6.94
C PHE A 59 3.38 -19.59 6.66
N CYS A 60 2.97 -18.84 7.69
CA CYS A 60 2.66 -17.41 7.58
C CYS A 60 3.86 -16.57 7.14
N ASN A 61 5.08 -16.94 7.55
CA ASN A 61 6.31 -16.25 7.18
C ASN A 61 6.96 -16.79 5.88
N SER A 62 6.29 -17.71 5.17
CA SER A 62 6.76 -18.24 3.89
C SER A 62 6.07 -17.56 2.71
N GLU A 63 6.59 -17.80 1.50
CA GLU A 63 5.96 -17.39 0.23
C GLU A 63 4.52 -17.92 0.06
N PHE A 64 4.16 -19.00 0.76
CA PHE A 64 2.83 -19.61 0.65
C PHE A 64 1.73 -18.74 1.23
N SER A 65 2.03 -17.87 2.20
CA SER A 65 1.03 -17.00 2.82
C SER A 65 0.53 -15.92 1.85
N ALA A 66 1.25 -15.63 0.77
CA ALA A 66 0.77 -14.75 -0.30
C ALA A 66 -0.29 -15.42 -1.19
N LEU A 67 -0.22 -16.75 -1.33
CA LEU A 67 -1.04 -17.53 -2.25
C LEU A 67 -2.24 -18.17 -1.58
N ILE A 68 -2.10 -18.54 -0.30
CA ILE A 68 -3.08 -19.30 0.45
C ILE A 68 -3.73 -18.44 1.52
N ASN A 69 -5.05 -18.59 1.66
CA ASN A 69 -5.81 -17.98 2.73
C ASN A 69 -5.60 -18.75 4.05
N THR A 70 -4.84 -18.15 4.97
CA THR A 70 -4.56 -18.74 6.28
C THR A 70 -5.82 -18.95 7.12
N GLU A 71 -6.81 -18.06 7.03
CA GLU A 71 -8.09 -18.21 7.75
C GLU A 71 -8.81 -19.47 7.29
N TRP A 72 -8.82 -19.74 5.98
CA TRP A 72 -9.36 -20.99 5.43
C TRP A 72 -8.53 -22.20 5.89
N LEU A 73 -7.20 -22.10 5.90
CA LEU A 73 -6.35 -23.21 6.33
C LEU A 73 -6.64 -23.61 7.79
N ILE A 74 -6.87 -22.63 8.66
CA ILE A 74 -7.16 -22.86 10.09
C ILE A 74 -8.60 -23.29 10.29
N SER A 75 -9.57 -22.51 9.79
CA SER A 75 -10.99 -22.68 10.11
C SER A 75 -11.77 -23.57 9.14
N GLY A 76 -11.24 -23.82 7.95
CA GLY A 76 -11.96 -24.46 6.84
C GLY A 76 -12.96 -23.54 6.14
N ASN A 77 -13.13 -22.29 6.59
CA ASN A 77 -14.13 -21.36 6.06
C ASN A 77 -13.55 -20.49 4.93
N GLY A 78 -14.36 -20.25 3.90
CA GLY A 78 -13.99 -19.40 2.76
C GLY A 78 -13.25 -20.15 1.66
N ASN A 79 -12.53 -19.40 0.81
CA ASN A 79 -11.73 -19.95 -0.28
C ASN A 79 -10.27 -20.15 0.16
N TYR A 80 -9.64 -21.24 -0.31
CA TYR A 80 -8.24 -21.55 -0.01
C TYR A 80 -7.26 -20.65 -0.75
N LYS A 81 -7.62 -20.18 -1.95
CA LYS A 81 -6.80 -19.23 -2.68
C LYS A 81 -7.01 -17.86 -2.07
N LYS A 82 -5.92 -17.15 -1.79
CA LYS A 82 -6.03 -15.69 -1.75
C LYS A 82 -6.32 -15.28 -3.17
N GLU A 83 -7.54 -14.80 -3.40
CA GLU A 83 -7.80 -14.00 -4.59
C GLU A 83 -6.69 -12.95 -4.63
N GLU A 84 -6.01 -12.85 -5.77
CA GLU A 84 -5.29 -11.62 -6.05
C GLU A 84 -6.29 -10.54 -5.74
N ARG A 85 -6.03 -9.73 -4.70
CA ARG A 85 -6.58 -8.39 -4.69
C ARG A 85 -6.04 -7.83 -6.00
N GLN A 86 -6.82 -7.97 -7.07
CA GLN A 86 -6.84 -7.02 -8.14
C GLN A 86 -6.88 -5.72 -7.36
N LEU A 87 -5.76 -5.01 -7.35
CA LEU A 87 -5.73 -3.60 -7.00
C LEU A 87 -6.94 -3.07 -7.73
N VAL A 88 -8.02 -2.82 -6.98
CA VAL A 88 -9.33 -2.56 -7.55
C VAL A 88 -9.08 -1.53 -8.62
N ALA A 89 -9.29 -1.91 -9.89
CA ALA A 89 -9.24 -0.94 -10.95
C ALA A 89 -10.14 0.19 -10.45
N LEU A 90 -9.56 1.37 -10.23
CA LEU A 90 -10.26 2.53 -9.68
C LEU A 90 -11.66 2.55 -10.31
N PRO A 91 -12.73 2.63 -9.52
CA PRO A 91 -14.09 2.56 -10.05
C PRO A 91 -14.18 3.55 -11.22
N LYS A 92 -14.45 3.03 -12.42
CA LYS A 92 -14.42 3.78 -13.69
C LYS A 92 -15.46 4.91 -13.73
N ASP A 93 -16.32 5.02 -12.73
CA ASP A 93 -17.38 6.03 -12.62
C ASP A 93 -16.99 7.33 -11.92
N ASN A 94 -15.83 7.40 -11.24
CA ASN A 94 -15.42 8.63 -10.55
C ASN A 94 -14.71 9.65 -11.47
N THR A 95 -14.88 9.54 -12.79
CA THR A 95 -14.24 10.41 -13.79
C THR A 95 -14.57 11.89 -13.56
N LYS A 96 -15.83 12.21 -13.26
CA LYS A 96 -16.26 13.59 -12.97
C LYS A 96 -15.66 14.16 -11.69
N GLU A 97 -15.56 13.35 -10.64
CA GLU A 97 -14.96 13.78 -9.38
C GLU A 97 -13.45 13.99 -9.53
N LEU A 98 -12.78 13.16 -10.34
CA LEU A 98 -11.37 13.31 -10.67
C LEU A 98 -11.09 14.53 -11.56
N GLU A 99 -11.98 14.84 -12.51
CA GLU A 99 -11.92 16.07 -13.30
C GLU A 99 -12.08 17.30 -12.40
N MET A 100 -13.09 17.30 -11.52
CA MET A 100 -13.31 18.39 -10.57
C MET A 100 -12.12 18.60 -9.63
N ILE A 101 -11.50 17.52 -9.14
CA ILE A 101 -10.29 17.61 -8.30
C ILE A 101 -9.11 18.20 -9.07
N ARG A 102 -8.94 17.85 -10.36
CA ARG A 102 -7.88 18.41 -11.22
C ARG A 102 -8.09 19.90 -11.48
N ASP A 103 -9.31 20.31 -11.77
CA ASP A 103 -9.64 21.71 -12.02
C ASP A 103 -9.42 22.56 -10.76
N LEU A 104 -9.89 22.08 -9.59
CA LEU A 104 -9.63 22.73 -8.31
C LEU A 104 -8.13 22.80 -7.97
N ALA A 105 -7.35 21.79 -8.34
CA ALA A 105 -5.90 21.81 -8.12
C ALA A 105 -5.21 22.85 -9.02
N ALA A 106 -5.65 22.98 -10.28
CA ALA A 106 -5.13 23.99 -11.21
C ALA A 106 -5.47 25.41 -10.75
N GLU A 107 -6.71 25.65 -10.33
CA GLU A 107 -7.14 26.95 -9.80
C GLU A 107 -6.34 27.33 -8.54
N ASN A 108 -6.17 26.41 -7.60
CA ASN A 108 -5.35 26.65 -6.41
C ASN A 108 -3.89 26.98 -6.73
N ALA A 109 -3.32 26.40 -7.79
CA ALA A 109 -1.96 26.72 -8.21
C ALA A 109 -1.86 28.16 -8.74
N LEU A 110 -2.85 28.60 -9.52
CA LEU A 110 -2.93 29.98 -10.01
C LEU A 110 -3.14 30.98 -8.88
N LEU A 111 -4.09 30.70 -7.97
CA LEU A 111 -4.35 31.54 -6.80
C LEU A 111 -3.13 31.65 -5.88
N LYS A 112 -2.35 30.58 -5.72
CA LYS A 112 -1.08 30.63 -4.98
C LYS A 112 -0.07 31.56 -5.66
N LYS A 113 0.04 31.50 -6.99
CA LYS A 113 0.94 32.39 -7.75
C LYS A 113 0.51 33.85 -7.65
N GLU A 114 -0.76 34.15 -7.82
CA GLU A 114 -1.31 35.51 -7.69
C GLU A 114 -1.09 36.07 -6.29
N ASN A 115 -1.32 35.27 -5.24
CA ASN A 115 -1.03 35.69 -3.87
C ASN A 115 0.44 36.01 -3.63
N GLU A 116 1.37 35.27 -4.22
CA GLU A 116 2.81 35.57 -4.15
C GLU A 116 3.16 36.86 -4.91
N GLU A 117 2.56 37.10 -6.08
CA GLU A 117 2.74 38.34 -6.85
C GLU A 117 2.18 39.55 -6.09
N LEU A 118 1.02 39.43 -5.45
CA LEU A 118 0.42 40.49 -4.62
C LEU A 118 1.26 40.79 -3.38
N LYS A 119 1.82 39.77 -2.71
CA LYS A 119 2.78 39.97 -1.61
C LYS A 119 4.01 40.74 -2.10
N LEU A 120 4.54 40.39 -3.27
CA LEU A 120 5.69 41.07 -3.84
C LEU A 120 5.36 42.53 -4.20
N ARG A 121 4.20 42.78 -4.80
CA ARG A 121 3.73 44.13 -5.15
C ARG A 121 3.47 45.00 -3.93
N GLY A 122 2.89 44.45 -2.86
CA GLY A 122 2.74 45.12 -1.57
C GLY A 122 4.09 45.51 -0.96
N ARG A 123 5.08 44.61 -1.05
CA ARG A 123 6.46 44.91 -0.64
C ARG A 123 7.09 46.03 -1.47
N VAL A 124 6.91 46.03 -2.79
CA VAL A 124 7.40 47.09 -3.68
C VAL A 124 6.75 48.45 -3.40
N HIS A 125 5.46 48.47 -3.05
CA HIS A 125 4.78 49.71 -2.65
C HIS A 125 5.32 50.28 -1.32
N SER A 126 5.68 49.43 -0.36
CA SER A 126 6.36 49.88 0.87
C SER A 126 7.75 50.44 0.57
N TYR A 127 8.58 49.72 -0.20
CA TYR A 127 9.91 50.20 -0.59
C TYR A 127 9.88 51.51 -1.40
N ARG A 128 8.85 51.72 -2.22
CA ARG A 128 8.69 52.94 -3.02
C ARG A 128 8.22 54.13 -2.17
N HIS A 129 7.49 53.89 -1.08
CA HIS A 129 7.17 54.94 -0.11
C HIS A 129 8.41 55.37 0.67
N ASP A 130 9.22 54.41 1.13
CA ASP A 130 10.44 54.70 1.91
C ASP A 130 11.53 55.42 1.07
N ASN A 131 11.66 55.09 -0.22
CA ASN A 131 12.65 55.72 -1.10
C ASN A 131 12.21 57.05 -1.75
N LEU A 132 10.93 57.45 -1.69
CA LEU A 132 10.49 58.77 -2.16
C LEU A 132 10.66 59.89 -1.12
N VAL A 133 10.92 59.55 0.16
CA VAL A 133 11.13 60.54 1.24
C VAL A 133 12.60 60.99 1.32
N ALA A 134 13.51 60.35 0.60
CA ALA A 134 14.91 60.77 0.51
C ALA A 134 15.12 61.70 -0.71
N GLU A 135 14.74 62.97 -0.59
CA GLU A 135 15.24 64.01 -1.52
C GLU A 135 16.74 64.26 -1.27
N PRO A 136 17.58 64.42 -2.32
CA PRO A 136 18.94 64.89 -2.15
C PRO A 136 18.92 66.40 -1.87
N GLU A 137 19.36 66.82 -0.69
CA GLU A 137 19.55 68.24 -0.37
C GLU A 137 20.53 68.89 -1.37
N LEU A 138 19.98 69.68 -2.30
CA LEU A 138 20.72 70.64 -3.10
C LEU A 138 21.28 71.72 -2.16
N LYS A 139 22.54 71.58 -1.75
CA LYS A 139 23.31 72.66 -1.14
C LYS A 139 23.41 73.83 -2.14
N GLN A 140 22.54 74.81 -2.00
CA GLN A 140 22.74 76.13 -2.61
C GLN A 140 23.81 76.86 -1.79
N SER A 141 25.02 76.91 -2.34
CA SER A 141 26.05 77.85 -1.90
C SER A 141 25.62 79.28 -2.25
N ALA A 142 25.34 80.11 -1.25
CA ALA A 142 25.26 81.55 -1.44
C ALA A 142 26.68 82.16 -1.44
N PRO A 143 27.00 83.11 -2.33
CA PRO A 143 28.31 83.73 -2.39
C PRO A 143 28.46 84.81 -1.32
N ASN A 144 29.67 84.84 -0.77
CA ASN A 144 30.13 85.74 0.28
C ASN A 144 30.24 87.20 -0.22
N LYS A 145 29.74 88.16 0.55
CA LYS A 145 30.25 89.54 0.58
C LYS A 145 30.02 90.18 1.94
#